data_AF-A0A258VN90-F1
#
_entry.id   AF-A0A258VN90-F1
#
_cell.length_a   1.000
_cell.length_b   1.000
_cell.length_c   1.000
_cell.angle_alpha   90.00
_cell.angle_beta   90.00
_cell.angle_gamma   90.00
#
_symmetry.space_group_name_H-M   'P 1'
#
loop_
_entity.id
_entity.type
_entity.pdbx_description
1 polymer ?
#
loop_
_entity_poly.entity_id
_entity_poly.type
_entity_poly.pdbx_seq_one_letter_code
_entity_poly.pdbx_strand_id
1 'polypeptide(L)'
;MTTSSIRKTVLILLSVSGLAFTGCETWGVLQSLIEPPKVEVKSVDIGKVGMEGIDLEVNLKINNPNSTPLSIDKFKYDLAIGDSSLFSGVYDKKVELKSKDVTDVMIPVKLDYKSARAAVENYLFKSVR
;
A
#
# COMPACT_ATOMS: atom_id res chain seq x y z
N MET A 1 32.80 50.39 28.60
CA MET A 1 31.71 50.00 27.68
C MET A 1 31.83 48.52 27.36
N THR A 2 31.20 47.56 28.08
CA THR A 2 31.10 46.15 27.58
C THR A 2 30.11 45.24 28.33
N THR A 3 29.74 45.51 29.59
CA THR A 3 28.94 44.54 30.39
C THR A 3 27.44 44.49 30.07
N SER A 4 26.85 45.57 29.54
CA SER A 4 25.42 45.66 29.19
C SER A 4 25.08 44.92 27.88
N SER A 5 25.97 44.98 26.88
CA SER A 5 25.76 44.35 25.58
C SER A 5 25.80 42.82 25.66
N ILE A 6 26.67 42.26 26.51
CA ILE A 6 26.79 40.80 26.70
C ILE A 6 25.51 40.21 27.32
N ARG A 7 24.91 40.90 28.30
CA ARG A 7 23.65 40.47 28.92
C ARG A 7 22.47 40.46 27.94
N LYS A 8 22.40 41.46 27.05
CA LYS A 8 21.36 41.54 26.01
C LYS A 8 21.53 40.45 24.95
N THR A 9 22.76 40.17 24.52
CA THR A 9 23.06 39.12 23.54
C THR A 9 22.74 37.72 24.09
N VAL A 10 23.05 37.44 25.35
CA VAL A 10 22.72 36.15 26.00
C VAL A 10 21.21 35.97 26.15
N LEU A 11 20.47 37.02 26.50
CA LEU A 11 19.01 36.96 26.62
C LEU A 11 18.30 36.73 25.27
N ILE A 12 18.86 37.27 24.17
CA ILE A 12 18.33 37.08 22.82
C ILE A 12 18.65 35.67 22.28
N LEU A 13 19.82 35.11 22.62
CA LEU A 13 20.17 33.73 22.25
C LEU A 13 19.33 32.68 23.00
N LEU A 14 18.94 32.96 24.24
CA LEU A 14 18.10 32.05 25.03
C LEU A 14 16.65 31.97 24.50
N SER A 15 16.11 33.06 23.96
CA SER A 15 14.75 33.08 23.41
C SER A 15 14.64 32.40 22.04
N VAL A 16 15.70 32.44 21.22
CA VAL A 16 15.73 31.77 19.91
C VAL A 16 15.78 30.25 20.03
N SER A 17 16.44 29.72 21.07
CA SER A 17 16.54 28.27 21.31
C SER A 17 15.21 27.63 21.77
N GLY A 18 14.31 28.41 22.38
CA GLY A 18 13.02 27.91 22.88
C GLY A 18 11.99 27.56 21.79
N LEU A 19 12.13 28.10 20.58
CA LEU A 19 11.21 27.87 19.46
C LEU A 19 11.54 26.60 18.65
N ALA A 20 12.71 25.99 18.87
CA ALA A 20 13.16 24.83 18.11
C ALA A 20 12.65 23.48 18.67
N PHE A 21 12.02 23.46 19.86
CA PHE A 21 11.63 22.21 20.53
C PHE A 21 10.17 21.79 20.36
N THR A 22 9.28 22.65 19.84
CA THR A 22 7.85 22.30 19.70
C THR A 22 7.48 21.68 18.35
N GLY A 23 8.44 21.49 17.44
CA GLY A 23 8.20 20.99 16.08
C GLY A 23 8.08 19.46 15.94
N CYS A 24 8.40 18.68 16.98
CA CYS A 24 8.47 17.22 16.86
C CYS A 24 7.10 16.52 16.97
N GLU A 25 6.15 17.11 17.69
CA GLU A 25 4.85 16.47 17.94
C GLU A 25 3.83 16.69 16.82
N THR A 26 4.06 17.65 15.93
CA THR A 26 3.15 17.96 14.81
C THR A 26 3.30 17.01 13.62
N TRP A 27 4.38 16.23 13.54
CA TRP A 27 4.64 15.31 12.43
C TRP A 27 3.64 14.13 12.40
N GLY A 28 3.22 13.64 13.57
CA GLY A 28 2.22 12.57 13.67
C GLY A 28 0.80 13.03 13.27
N VAL A 29 0.47 14.31 13.47
CA VAL A 29 -0.85 14.87 13.14
C VAL A 29 -1.06 14.95 11.62
N LEU A 30 -0.03 15.31 10.86
CA LEU A 30 -0.12 15.39 9.40
C LEU A 30 -0.25 14.02 8.72
N GLN A 31 0.35 12.96 9.30
CA GLN A 31 0.24 11.60 8.77
C GLN A 31 -1.18 11.03 8.90
N SER A 32 -1.95 11.46 9.90
CA SER A 32 -3.34 11.02 10.11
C SER A 32 -4.33 11.58 9.05
N LEU A 33 -3.90 12.56 8.24
CA LEU A 33 -4.74 13.17 7.20
C LEU A 33 -4.72 12.42 5.85
N ILE A 34 -3.78 11.46 5.67
CA ILE A 34 -3.68 10.68 4.44
C ILE A 34 -4.28 9.30 4.68
N GLU A 35 -5.42 9.04 4.05
CA GLU A 35 -6.08 7.74 4.11
C GLU A 35 -5.43 6.77 3.10
N PRO A 36 -5.27 5.47 3.44
CA PRO A 36 -4.82 4.50 2.45
C PRO A 36 -5.86 4.33 1.33
N PRO A 37 -5.44 4.08 0.08
CA PRO A 37 -6.35 3.71 -0.99
C PRO A 37 -7.17 2.46 -0.64
N LYS A 38 -8.43 2.44 -1.05
CA LYS A 38 -9.33 1.29 -0.87
C LYS A 38 -9.26 0.42 -2.12
N VAL A 39 -8.99 -0.87 -1.96
CA VAL A 39 -8.86 -1.83 -3.06
C VAL A 39 -10.03 -2.82 -3.00
N GLU A 40 -10.71 -2.97 -4.13
CA GLU A 40 -11.83 -3.91 -4.30
C GLU A 40 -11.55 -4.81 -5.52
N VAL A 41 -11.91 -6.09 -5.44
CA VAL A 41 -11.91 -6.97 -6.63
C VAL A 41 -13.19 -6.68 -7.41
N LYS A 42 -13.04 -6.18 -8.63
CA LYS A 42 -14.15 -5.87 -9.55
C LYS A 42 -14.62 -7.11 -10.29
N SER A 43 -13.69 -7.86 -10.87
CA SER A 43 -13.95 -9.14 -11.54
C SER A 43 -12.69 -10.00 -11.56
N VAL A 44 -12.89 -11.29 -11.82
CA VAL A 44 -11.82 -12.21 -12.19
C VAL A 44 -12.25 -12.86 -13.49
N ASP A 45 -11.54 -12.54 -14.55
CA ASP A 45 -11.88 -12.99 -15.90
C ASP A 45 -10.95 -14.14 -16.31
N ILE A 46 -11.50 -15.12 -17.04
CA ILE A 46 -10.73 -16.27 -17.51
C ILE A 46 -10.17 -15.95 -18.88
N GLY A 47 -8.84 -15.98 -18.99
CA GLY A 47 -8.11 -15.86 -20.24
C GLY A 47 -7.91 -17.22 -20.91
N LYS A 48 -6.65 -17.52 -21.24
CA LYS A 48 -6.30 -18.77 -21.93
C LYS A 48 -6.35 -19.96 -20.96
N VAL A 49 -7.00 -21.04 -21.40
CA VAL A 49 -6.96 -22.35 -20.73
C VAL A 49 -5.93 -23.22 -21.44
N GLY A 50 -4.94 -23.70 -20.71
CA GLY A 50 -3.88 -24.59 -21.20
C GLY A 50 -3.90 -25.95 -20.51
N MET A 51 -2.93 -26.80 -20.89
CA MET A 51 -2.76 -28.13 -20.29
C MET A 51 -2.21 -28.08 -18.85
N GLU A 52 -1.45 -27.04 -18.51
CA GLU A 52 -0.77 -26.92 -17.21
C GLU A 52 -1.49 -25.97 -16.24
N GLY A 53 -2.41 -25.14 -16.75
CA GLY A 53 -3.09 -24.13 -15.94
C GLY A 53 -4.01 -23.21 -16.74
N ILE A 54 -4.51 -22.20 -16.06
CA ILE A 54 -5.45 -21.19 -16.57
C ILE A 54 -4.84 -19.80 -16.33
N ASP A 55 -4.90 -18.95 -17.35
CA ASP A 55 -4.60 -17.53 -17.20
C ASP A 55 -5.85 -16.81 -16.67
N LEU A 56 -5.68 -16.02 -15.62
CA LEU A 56 -6.71 -15.22 -14.96
C LEU A 56 -6.34 -13.75 -15.06
N GLU A 57 -7.34 -12.90 -15.29
CA GLU A 57 -7.21 -11.46 -15.24
C GLU A 57 -7.98 -10.95 -14.03
N VAL A 58 -7.24 -10.60 -12.97
CA VAL A 58 -7.84 -10.05 -11.75
C VAL A 58 -7.96 -8.55 -11.92
N ASN A 59 -9.20 -8.08 -12.10
CA ASN A 59 -9.51 -6.67 -12.26
C ASN A 59 -9.77 -6.06 -10.88
N LEU A 60 -8.89 -5.17 -10.47
CA LEU A 60 -8.98 -4.41 -9.23
C LEU A 60 -9.53 -3.02 -9.49
N LYS A 61 -10.38 -2.56 -8.58
CA LYS A 61 -10.85 -1.18 -8.49
C LYS A 61 -10.18 -0.53 -7.29
N ILE A 62 -9.34 0.47 -7.54
CA ILE A 62 -8.56 1.17 -6.51
C ILE A 62 -9.11 2.59 -6.36
N ASN A 63 -9.67 2.92 -5.20
CA ASN A 63 -10.18 4.25 -4.88
C ASN A 63 -9.16 5.02 -4.03
N ASN A 64 -8.70 6.17 -4.52
CA ASN A 64 -7.91 7.11 -3.73
C ASN A 64 -8.82 8.20 -3.14
N PRO A 65 -9.18 8.12 -1.83
CA PRO A 65 -10.06 9.12 -1.22
C PRO A 65 -9.38 10.49 -1.03
N ASN A 66 -8.06 10.56 -1.14
CA ASN A 66 -7.28 11.76 -0.85
C ASN A 66 -7.36 12.79 -1.98
N SER A 67 -7.21 14.07 -1.63
CA SER A 67 -7.06 15.17 -2.58
C SER A 67 -5.68 15.24 -3.26
N THR A 68 -4.75 14.37 -2.86
CA THR A 68 -3.39 14.30 -3.39
C THR A 68 -3.24 13.05 -4.24
N PRO A 69 -2.65 13.14 -5.46
CA PRO A 69 -2.43 11.97 -6.29
C PRO A 69 -1.31 11.09 -5.71
N LEU A 70 -1.43 9.77 -5.90
CA LEU A 70 -0.43 8.79 -5.47
C LEU A 70 0.14 8.08 -6.70
N SER A 71 1.47 8.08 -6.84
CA SER A 71 2.17 7.24 -7.81
C SER A 71 2.72 5.99 -7.12
N ILE A 72 2.29 4.82 -7.59
CA ILE A 72 2.76 3.53 -7.11
C ILE A 72 3.67 2.96 -8.19
N ASP A 73 4.97 2.86 -7.90
CA ASP A 73 5.94 2.31 -8.85
C ASP A 73 5.82 0.79 -8.99
N LYS A 74 5.59 0.12 -7.87
CA LYS A 74 5.44 -1.33 -7.78
C LYS A 74 4.66 -1.73 -6.54
N PHE A 75 3.96 -2.86 -6.61
CA PHE A 75 3.36 -3.48 -5.44
C PHE A 75 3.48 -5.00 -5.51
N LYS A 76 3.48 -5.62 -4.33
CA LYS A 76 3.47 -7.08 -4.19
C LYS A 76 2.03 -7.54 -4.03
N TYR A 77 1.72 -8.69 -4.58
CA TYR A 77 0.45 -9.38 -4.35
C TYR A 77 0.72 -10.83 -3.98
N ASP A 78 -0.21 -11.41 -3.23
CA ASP A 78 -0.24 -12.81 -2.84
C ASP A 78 -1.69 -13.27 -2.88
N LEU A 79 -1.96 -14.34 -3.63
CA LEU A 79 -3.27 -14.98 -3.66
C LEU A 79 -3.17 -16.27 -2.87
N ALA A 80 -4.05 -16.43 -1.88
CA ALA A 80 -4.11 -17.60 -1.04
C ALA A 80 -5.54 -18.15 -0.96
N ILE A 81 -5.65 -19.45 -0.74
CA ILE A 81 -6.90 -20.10 -0.32
C ILE A 81 -6.70 -20.60 1.11
N GLY A 82 -7.45 -20.01 2.05
CA GLY A 82 -7.16 -20.17 3.47
C GLY A 82 -5.74 -19.72 3.79
N ASP A 83 -4.96 -20.59 4.42
CA ASP A 83 -3.55 -20.30 4.77
C ASP A 83 -2.54 -20.81 3.72
N SER A 84 -3.04 -21.36 2.60
CA SER A 84 -2.17 -21.85 1.51
C SER A 84 -2.01 -20.77 0.44
N SER A 85 -0.83 -20.15 0.38
CA SER A 85 -0.46 -19.28 -0.74
C SER A 85 -0.42 -20.11 -2.03
N LEU A 86 -1.17 -19.67 -3.04
CA LEU A 86 -1.21 -20.24 -4.37
C LEU A 86 -0.11 -19.67 -5.24
N PHE A 87 -0.01 -18.34 -5.25
CA PHE A 87 1.05 -17.63 -5.98
C PHE A 87 1.23 -16.22 -5.42
N SER A 88 2.44 -15.72 -5.54
CA SER A 88 2.78 -14.33 -5.25
C SER A 88 3.56 -13.73 -6.40
N GLY A 89 3.58 -12.40 -6.48
CA GLY A 89 4.30 -11.70 -7.52
C GLY A 89 4.44 -10.22 -7.25
N VAL A 90 5.08 -9.55 -8.21
CA VAL A 90 5.30 -8.11 -8.18
C VAL A 90 4.67 -7.53 -9.43
N TYR A 91 3.74 -6.61 -9.24
CA TYR A 91 3.27 -5.74 -10.31
C TYR A 91 4.26 -4.58 -10.41
N ASP A 92 4.99 -4.50 -11.51
CA ASP A 92 6.13 -3.60 -11.72
C ASP A 92 5.83 -2.45 -12.71
N LYS A 93 4.56 -2.29 -13.09
CA LYS A 93 4.11 -1.16 -13.89
C LYS A 93 3.65 -0.03 -12.97
N LYS A 94 4.06 1.19 -13.31
CA LYS A 94 3.61 2.39 -12.62
C LYS A 94 2.09 2.50 -12.67
N VAL A 95 1.45 2.70 -11.53
CA VAL A 95 0.02 3.01 -11.39
C VAL A 95 -0.12 4.41 -10.82
N GLU A 96 -0.86 5.27 -11.51
CA GLU A 96 -1.18 6.61 -11.04
C GLU A 96 -2.61 6.65 -10.51
N LEU A 97 -2.74 6.81 -9.19
CA LEU A 97 -4.02 7.04 -8.54
C LEU A 97 -4.27 8.55 -8.46
N LYS A 98 -5.16 9.05 -9.31
CA LYS A 98 -5.54 10.47 -9.30
C LYS A 98 -6.25 10.84 -7.99
N SER A 99 -6.26 12.13 -7.67
CA SER A 99 -6.94 12.65 -6.50
C SER A 99 -8.45 12.38 -6.56
N LYS A 100 -9.03 11.84 -5.49
CA LYS A 100 -10.48 11.58 -5.36
C LYS A 100 -11.07 10.79 -6.54
N ASP A 101 -10.30 9.83 -7.05
CA ASP A 101 -10.65 9.09 -8.26
C ASP A 101 -10.52 7.58 -8.06
N VAL A 102 -11.14 6.84 -8.98
CA VAL A 102 -11.09 5.40 -9.06
C VAL A 102 -10.23 4.98 -10.25
N THR A 103 -9.26 4.12 -10.01
CA THR A 103 -8.38 3.55 -11.03
C THR A 103 -8.60 2.05 -11.11
N ASP A 104 -8.87 1.56 -12.32
CA ASP A 104 -8.94 0.12 -12.59
C ASP A 104 -7.54 -0.41 -12.92
N VAL A 105 -7.13 -1.51 -12.29
CA VAL A 105 -5.84 -2.17 -12.49
C VAL A 105 -6.07 -3.65 -12.75
N MET A 106 -5.58 -4.15 -13.89
CA MET A 106 -5.64 -5.57 -14.23
C MET A 106 -4.31 -6.24 -13.87
N ILE A 107 -4.40 -7.31 -13.07
CA ILE A 107 -3.26 -8.14 -12.71
C ILE A 107 -3.37 -9.47 -13.47
N PRO A 108 -2.42 -9.78 -14.36
CA PRO A 108 -2.36 -11.08 -15.01
C PRO A 108 -1.81 -12.12 -14.03
N VAL A 109 -2.53 -13.22 -13.89
CA VAL A 109 -2.23 -14.30 -12.96
C VAL A 109 -2.26 -15.61 -13.72
N LYS A 110 -1.24 -16.45 -13.54
CA LYS A 110 -1.26 -17.82 -14.05
C LYS A 110 -1.51 -18.78 -12.90
N LEU A 111 -2.65 -19.46 -12.91
CA LEU A 111 -3.00 -20.49 -11.94
C LEU A 111 -2.66 -21.87 -12.50
N ASP A 112 -1.70 -22.56 -11.88
CA ASP A 112 -1.38 -23.93 -12.25
C ASP A 112 -2.31 -24.94 -11.56
N TYR A 113 -2.65 -26.02 -12.26
CA TYR A 113 -3.61 -27.01 -11.75
C TYR A 113 -3.12 -27.75 -10.50
N LYS A 114 -1.81 -27.90 -10.33
CA LYS A 114 -1.22 -28.63 -9.21
C LYS A 114 -1.37 -27.84 -7.91
N SER A 115 -1.03 -26.56 -7.92
CA SER A 115 -1.16 -25.65 -6.78
C SER A 115 -2.63 -25.43 -6.43
N ALA A 116 -3.49 -25.22 -7.44
CA ALA A 116 -4.93 -25.09 -7.24
C ALA A 116 -5.51 -26.33 -6.51
N ARG A 117 -5.19 -27.53 -6.99
CA ARG A 117 -5.61 -28.79 -6.35
C ARG A 117 -5.11 -28.89 -4.91
N ALA A 118 -3.82 -28.65 -4.70
CA ALA A 118 -3.20 -28.74 -3.37
C ALA A 118 -3.86 -27.77 -2.37
N ALA A 119 -4.14 -26.53 -2.79
CA ALA A 119 -4.77 -25.55 -1.92
C ALA A 119 -6.23 -25.88 -1.58
N VAL A 120 -6.99 -26.40 -2.56
CA VAL A 120 -8.37 -26.86 -2.32
C VAL A 120 -8.38 -28.05 -1.35
N GLU A 121 -7.53 -29.05 -1.57
CA GLU A 121 -7.40 -30.20 -0.66
C GLU A 121 -7.06 -29.71 0.76
N ASN A 122 -6.03 -28.87 0.90
CA ASN A 122 -5.64 -28.31 2.21
C ASN A 122 -6.77 -27.55 2.90
N TYR A 123 -7.50 -26.71 2.17
CA TYR A 123 -8.60 -25.92 2.72
C TYR A 123 -9.76 -26.82 3.19
N LEU A 124 -10.17 -27.78 2.37
CA LEU A 124 -11.26 -28.69 2.69
C LEU A 124 -10.91 -29.62 3.86
N PHE A 125 -9.72 -30.23 3.87
CA PHE A 125 -9.34 -31.15 4.94
C PHE A 125 -9.04 -30.44 6.27
N LYS A 126 -8.58 -29.18 6.24
CA LYS A 126 -8.43 -28.35 7.44
C LYS A 126 -9.79 -27.94 8.01
N SER A 127 -10.78 -27.68 7.16
CA SER A 127 -12.13 -27.27 7.58
C SER A 127 -12.93 -28.36 8.31
N VAL A 128 -12.55 -29.63 8.19
CA VAL A 128 -13.29 -30.78 8.75
C VAL A 128 -12.72 -31.23 10.11
N ARG A 129 -11.58 -30.67 10.55
CA ARG A 129 -10.98 -30.92 11.87
C ARG A 129 -11.17 -29.70 12.76
#